data_AF-A0A975D6U8-F1
#
_entry.id   AF-A0A975D6U8-F1
#
_cell.length_a   1.000
_cell.length_b   1.000
_cell.length_c   1.000
_cell.angle_alpha   90.00
_cell.angle_beta   90.00
_cell.angle_gamma   90.00
#
_symmetry.space_group_name_H-M   'P 1'
#
loop_
_entity.id
_entity.type
_entity.pdbx_description
1 polymer ?
#
loop_
_entity_poly.entity_id
_entity_poly.type
_entity_poly.pdbx_seq_one_letter_code
_entity_poly.pdbx_strand_id
1 'polypeptide(L)'
;MPETPAAAHLSWRRLATLAAALAASALTPLPAVAQSLVIDHVTVVDTRSGKLARDRAVVIEGQHIVRVARGGSVKGAARTVDATGKFVVPGYLDMHAHPLTASARDASLALMTSYGVTGYSSLGRVPIFDGHHRRRRSMPLWLG
;
A
#
# COMPACT_ATOMS: atom_id res chain seq x y z
N MET A 1 -40.98 53.24 -35.13
CA MET A 1 -40.43 53.17 -33.76
C MET A 1 -40.79 51.79 -33.21
N PRO A 2 -39.82 51.01 -32.70
CA PRO A 2 -39.37 49.80 -33.38
C PRO A 2 -40.04 48.50 -32.90
N GLU A 3 -40.22 47.58 -33.85
CA GLU A 3 -40.42 46.15 -33.61
C GLU A 3 -39.21 45.62 -32.82
N THR A 4 -39.43 45.07 -31.63
CA THR A 4 -38.38 44.38 -30.86
C THR A 4 -38.12 43.00 -31.48
N PRO A 5 -36.87 42.64 -31.81
CA PRO A 5 -36.57 41.30 -32.32
C PRO A 5 -36.80 40.25 -31.23
N ALA A 6 -37.54 39.20 -31.58
CA ALA A 6 -37.82 38.06 -30.73
C ALA A 6 -36.50 37.44 -30.20
N ALA A 7 -36.29 37.55 -28.90
CA ALA A 7 -35.15 36.95 -28.22
C ALA A 7 -35.18 35.43 -28.44
N ALA A 8 -34.10 34.89 -28.99
CA ALA A 8 -33.92 33.45 -29.15
C ALA A 8 -33.99 32.78 -27.77
N HIS A 9 -35.11 32.13 -27.46
CA HIS A 9 -35.29 31.37 -26.25
C HIS A 9 -34.38 30.14 -26.31
N LEU A 10 -33.17 30.27 -25.78
CA LEU A 10 -32.33 29.13 -25.47
C LEU A 10 -33.09 28.31 -24.42
N SER A 11 -33.76 27.25 -24.88
CA SER A 11 -34.62 26.44 -24.03
C SER A 11 -33.81 25.96 -22.83
N TRP A 12 -34.31 26.19 -21.62
CA TRP A 12 -33.75 25.73 -20.34
C TRP A 12 -33.24 24.28 -20.39
N ARG A 13 -33.88 23.43 -21.20
CA ARG A 13 -33.50 22.04 -21.48
C ARG A 13 -32.09 21.89 -22.09
N ARG A 14 -31.68 22.81 -22.98
CA ARG A 14 -30.34 22.82 -23.62
C ARG A 14 -29.25 23.28 -22.65
N LEU A 15 -29.57 24.22 -21.76
CA LEU A 15 -28.67 24.67 -20.70
C LEU A 15 -28.46 23.57 -19.65
N ALA A 16 -29.53 22.86 -19.28
CA ALA A 16 -29.47 21.74 -18.34
C ALA A 16 -28.63 20.55 -18.88
N THR A 17 -28.74 20.23 -20.19
CA THR A 17 -27.93 19.16 -20.80
C THR A 17 -26.45 19.51 -20.91
N LEU A 18 -26.10 20.77 -21.17
CA LEU A 18 -24.70 21.23 -21.23
C LEU A 18 -24.04 21.22 -19.84
N ALA A 19 -24.77 21.62 -18.79
CA ALA A 19 -24.27 21.57 -17.41
C ALA A 19 -24.05 20.12 -16.93
N ALA A 20 -24.96 19.20 -17.29
CA ALA A 20 -24.82 17.78 -16.96
C ALA A 20 -23.61 17.12 -17.68
N ALA A 21 -23.32 17.51 -18.92
CA ALA A 21 -22.18 17.01 -19.67
C ALA A 21 -20.82 17.50 -19.11
N LEU A 22 -20.73 18.75 -18.63
CA LEU A 22 -19.54 19.25 -17.93
C LEU A 22 -19.34 18.57 -16.56
N ALA A 23 -20.42 18.35 -15.81
CA ALA A 23 -20.34 17.67 -14.51
C ALA A 23 -19.90 16.20 -14.65
N ALA A 24 -20.31 15.51 -15.71
CA ALA A 24 -19.90 14.14 -15.98
C ALA A 24 -18.40 14.00 -16.35
N SER A 25 -17.80 15.01 -17.00
CA SER A 25 -16.38 14.99 -17.34
C SER A 25 -15.44 15.20 -16.13
N ALA A 26 -15.95 15.80 -15.04
CA ALA A 26 -15.18 16.08 -13.83
C ALA A 26 -15.06 14.86 -12.88
N LEU A 27 -15.79 13.78 -13.15
CA LEU A 27 -15.80 12.54 -12.37
C LEU A 27 -14.84 11.47 -12.92
N THR A 28 -14.09 11.78 -13.97
CA THR A 28 -13.11 10.84 -14.53
C THR A 28 -11.95 10.70 -13.52
N PRO A 29 -11.78 9.56 -12.84
CA PRO A 29 -10.65 9.39 -11.95
C PRO A 29 -9.37 9.50 -12.77
N LEU A 30 -8.50 10.44 -12.40
CA LEU A 30 -7.16 10.51 -12.97
C LEU A 30 -6.49 9.14 -12.77
N PRO A 31 -5.85 8.57 -13.80
CA PRO A 31 -5.09 7.35 -13.62
C PRO A 31 -4.08 7.60 -12.51
N ALA A 32 -4.17 6.83 -11.42
CA ALA A 32 -3.15 6.85 -10.40
C ALA A 32 -1.85 6.43 -11.09
N VAL A 33 -0.93 7.37 -11.29
CA VAL A 33 0.40 7.06 -11.80
C VAL A 33 1.01 6.13 -10.76
N ALA A 34 1.09 4.84 -11.07
CA ALA A 34 1.81 3.89 -10.24
C ALA A 34 3.23 4.44 -10.09
N GLN A 35 3.60 4.84 -8.87
CA GLN A 35 4.90 5.42 -8.61
C GLN A 35 5.95 4.32 -8.84
N SER A 36 6.57 4.32 -10.00
CA SER A 36 7.67 3.42 -10.31
C SER A 36 8.92 3.90 -9.58
N LEU A 37 9.51 3.03 -8.76
CA LEU A 37 10.76 3.23 -8.05
C LEU A 37 11.81 2.26 -8.62
N VAL A 38 13.00 2.77 -8.89
CA VAL A 38 14.16 1.96 -9.27
C VAL A 38 15.24 2.13 -8.22
N ILE A 39 15.68 1.02 -7.64
CA ILE A 39 16.92 0.97 -6.84
C ILE A 39 18.02 0.47 -7.79
N ASP A 40 18.89 1.37 -8.23
CA ASP A 40 19.89 1.09 -9.28
C ASP A 40 21.29 0.88 -8.71
N HIS A 41 22.17 0.25 -9.49
CA HIS A 41 23.56 -0.08 -9.15
C HIS A 41 23.74 -0.79 -7.80
N VAL A 42 22.75 -1.57 -7.38
CA VAL A 42 22.73 -2.26 -6.08
C VAL A 42 23.34 -3.66 -6.18
N THR A 43 23.87 -4.16 -5.06
CA THR A 43 24.17 -5.59 -4.91
C THR A 43 22.96 -6.32 -4.32
N VAL A 44 22.35 -7.22 -5.09
CA VAL A 44 21.23 -8.05 -4.60
C VAL A 44 21.79 -9.28 -3.89
N VAL A 45 21.33 -9.51 -2.65
CA VAL A 45 21.64 -10.71 -1.89
C VAL A 45 20.59 -11.78 -2.20
N ASP A 46 21.01 -12.87 -2.85
CA ASP A 46 20.15 -14.03 -3.03
C ASP A 46 20.16 -14.88 -1.75
N THR A 47 19.07 -14.80 -0.98
CA THR A 47 18.92 -15.53 0.29
C THR A 47 18.74 -17.03 0.10
N ARG A 48 18.40 -17.51 -1.11
CA ARG A 48 18.29 -18.95 -1.40
C ARG A 48 19.67 -19.56 -1.62
N SER A 49 20.52 -18.90 -2.40
CA SER A 49 21.82 -19.45 -2.81
C SER A 49 23.02 -18.88 -2.05
N GLY A 50 22.83 -17.79 -1.29
CA GLY A 50 23.91 -17.05 -0.64
C GLY A 50 24.76 -16.22 -1.59
N LYS A 51 24.42 -16.16 -2.89
CA LYS A 51 25.20 -15.44 -3.90
C LYS A 51 24.90 -13.94 -3.87
N LEU A 52 25.91 -13.17 -4.25
CA LEU A 52 25.82 -11.72 -4.42
C LEU A 52 25.76 -11.37 -5.91
N ALA A 53 24.61 -10.84 -6.35
CA ALA A 53 24.44 -10.32 -7.69
C ALA A 53 24.71 -8.82 -7.71
N ARG A 54 25.95 -8.45 -8.07
CA ARG A 54 26.40 -7.05 -8.17
C ARG A 54 25.81 -6.34 -9.40
N ASP A 55 25.81 -5.01 -9.34
CA ASP A 55 25.40 -4.09 -10.41
C ASP A 55 24.02 -4.44 -11.00
N ARG A 56 23.00 -4.41 -10.15
CA ARG A 56 21.61 -4.70 -10.49
C ARG A 56 20.71 -3.49 -10.30
N ALA A 57 19.58 -3.53 -11.00
CA ALA A 57 18.47 -2.60 -10.82
C ALA A 57 17.25 -3.38 -10.34
N VAL A 58 16.64 -2.95 -9.22
CA VAL A 58 15.37 -3.50 -8.72
C VAL A 58 14.26 -2.50 -9.03
N VAL A 59 13.26 -2.94 -9.81
CA VAL A 59 12.13 -2.12 -10.25
C VAL A 59 10.91 -2.48 -9.43
N ILE A 60 10.33 -1.47 -8.80
CA ILE A 60 9.16 -1.56 -7.94
C ILE A 60 8.06 -0.72 -8.56
N GLU A 61 6.87 -1.30 -8.70
CA GLU A 61 5.66 -0.60 -9.14
C GLU A 61 4.58 -0.81 -8.08
N GLY A 62 4.15 0.29 -7.45
CA GLY A 62 3.23 0.22 -6.32
C GLY A 62 3.80 -0.63 -5.17
N GLN A 63 3.18 -1.79 -4.92
CA GLN A 63 3.54 -2.71 -3.83
C GLN A 63 4.34 -3.95 -4.29
N HIS A 64 4.71 -4.02 -5.57
CA HIS A 64 5.31 -5.22 -6.15
C HIS A 64 6.69 -4.93 -6.74
N ILE A 65 7.62 -5.86 -6.54
CA ILE A 65 8.86 -5.94 -7.33
C ILE A 65 8.48 -6.58 -8.66
N VAL A 66 8.52 -5.81 -9.74
CA VAL A 66 8.12 -6.28 -11.07
C VAL A 66 9.29 -6.81 -11.89
N ARG A 67 10.52 -6.39 -11.57
CA ARG A 67 11.70 -6.78 -12.33
C ARG A 67 12.99 -6.58 -11.54
N VAL A 68 13.95 -7.50 -11.73
CA VAL A 68 15.36 -7.31 -11.39
C VAL A 68 16.18 -7.38 -12.68
N ALA A 69 16.91 -6.32 -13.01
CA ALA A 69 17.63 -6.16 -14.27
C ALA A 69 19.11 -5.81 -14.05
N ARG A 70 19.86 -5.61 -15.13
CA ARG A 70 21.24 -5.09 -15.07
C ARG A 70 21.24 -3.62 -14.63
N GLY A 71 22.24 -3.19 -13.85
CA GLY A 71 22.42 -1.80 -13.47
C GLY A 71 22.44 -0.85 -14.68
N GLY A 72 21.78 0.31 -14.55
CA GLY A 72 21.69 1.34 -15.59
C GLY A 72 20.86 0.96 -16.84
N SER A 73 20.30 -0.26 -16.91
CA SER A 73 19.52 -0.73 -18.05
C SER A 73 18.07 -0.24 -18.05
N VAL A 74 17.56 0.19 -16.90
CA VAL A 74 16.17 0.67 -16.76
C VAL A 74 16.12 2.15 -17.18
N LYS A 75 15.25 2.47 -18.14
CA LYS A 75 15.04 3.83 -18.68
C LYS A 75 13.58 4.25 -18.47
N GLY A 76 13.33 5.55 -18.29
CA GLY A 76 11.98 6.12 -18.17
C GLY A 76 11.82 7.07 -16.97
N ALA A 77 10.61 7.61 -16.80
CA ALA A 77 10.25 8.56 -15.75
C ALA A 77 9.92 7.86 -14.40
N ALA A 78 10.85 7.02 -13.92
CA ALA A 78 10.76 6.42 -12.60
C ALA A 78 11.60 7.23 -11.60
N ARG A 79 11.20 7.23 -10.32
CA ARG A 79 12.07 7.73 -9.26
C ARG A 79 13.23 6.76 -9.13
N THR A 80 14.46 7.22 -9.26
CA THR A 80 15.65 6.37 -9.14
C THR A 80 16.43 6.70 -7.87
N VAL A 81 16.85 5.65 -7.16
CA VAL A 81 17.77 5.70 -6.03
C VAL A 81 19.06 4.99 -6.45
N ASP A 82 20.18 5.72 -6.48
CA ASP A 82 21.50 5.14 -6.69
C ASP A 82 21.96 4.46 -5.38
N ALA A 83 22.15 3.14 -5.45
CA ALA A 83 22.57 2.31 -4.34
C ALA A 83 23.95 1.69 -4.59
N THR A 84 24.81 2.38 -5.36
CA THR A 84 26.21 2.01 -5.56
C THR A 84 26.91 1.74 -4.23
N GLY A 85 27.58 0.58 -4.14
CA GLY A 85 28.28 0.14 -2.94
C GLY A 85 27.38 -0.34 -1.80
N LYS A 86 26.05 -0.36 -2.00
CA LYS A 86 25.06 -0.84 -1.03
C LYS A 86 24.50 -2.20 -1.43
N PHE A 87 23.76 -2.78 -0.49
CA PHE A 87 23.10 -4.07 -0.64
C PHE A 87 21.59 -3.90 -0.54
N VAL A 88 20.87 -4.75 -1.26
CA VAL A 88 19.43 -4.95 -1.05
C VAL A 88 19.19 -6.38 -0.60
N VAL A 89 18.40 -6.50 0.46
CA VAL A 89 17.94 -7.75 1.07
C VAL A 89 16.42 -7.70 1.19
N PRO A 90 15.72 -8.84 1.26
CA PRO A 90 14.34 -8.87 1.72
C PRO A 90 14.22 -8.21 3.11
N GLY A 91 13.11 -7.53 3.37
CA GLY A 91 12.80 -7.01 4.70
C GLY A 91 12.76 -8.14 5.73
N TYR A 92 13.20 -7.85 6.95
CA TYR A 92 13.34 -8.86 7.99
C TYR A 92 11.98 -9.27 8.55
N LEU A 93 11.87 -10.55 8.91
CA LEU A 93 10.73 -11.14 9.58
C LEU A 93 11.12 -11.51 11.00
N ASP A 94 10.54 -10.82 11.99
CA ASP A 94 10.74 -11.14 13.40
C ASP A 94 9.72 -12.17 13.87
N MET A 95 10.17 -13.37 14.21
CA MET A 95 9.28 -14.47 14.60
C MET A 95 8.83 -14.41 16.06
N HIS A 96 9.37 -13.49 16.87
CA HIS A 96 9.11 -13.45 18.30
C HIS A 96 9.07 -12.02 18.82
N ALA A 97 8.08 -11.26 18.35
CA ALA A 97 7.88 -9.88 18.77
C ALA A 97 6.65 -9.73 19.69
N HIS A 98 6.80 -8.86 20.69
CA HIS A 98 5.71 -8.36 21.53
C HIS A 98 5.56 -6.85 21.34
N PRO A 99 5.13 -6.37 20.16
CA PRO A 99 4.83 -4.95 20.01
C PRO A 99 3.74 -4.60 21.02
N LEU A 100 4.02 -3.56 21.80
CA LEU A 100 3.38 -3.21 23.07
C LEU A 100 1.85 -3.05 22.99
N THR A 101 1.21 -2.91 24.17
CA THR A 101 -0.22 -2.59 24.35
C THR A 101 -0.67 -1.38 23.50
N ALA A 102 -1.98 -1.24 23.27
CA ALA A 102 -2.58 -0.32 22.28
C ALA A 102 -2.03 1.13 22.28
N SER A 103 -1.55 1.64 23.42
CA SER A 103 -1.01 3.00 23.55
C SER A 103 0.40 3.21 22.94
N ALA A 104 1.15 2.14 22.67
CA ALA A 104 2.54 2.23 22.19
C ALA A 104 2.80 1.45 20.87
N ARG A 105 1.73 1.02 20.19
CA ARG A 105 1.81 0.23 18.96
C ARG A 105 2.59 0.94 17.85
N ASP A 106 2.23 2.18 17.53
CA ASP A 106 2.80 2.89 16.37
C ASP A 106 4.29 3.19 16.56
N ALA A 107 4.69 3.58 17.78
CA ALA A 107 6.10 3.78 18.13
C ALA A 107 6.90 2.47 18.00
N SER A 108 6.31 1.34 18.43
CA SER A 108 6.93 0.02 18.31
C SER A 108 7.11 -0.39 16.85
N LEU A 109 6.08 -0.21 16.02
CA LEU A 109 6.13 -0.53 14.58
C LEU A 109 7.12 0.37 13.82
N ALA A 110 7.17 1.66 14.17
CA ALA A 110 8.14 2.59 13.61
C ALA A 110 9.57 2.17 13.95
N LEU A 111 9.82 1.78 15.21
CA LEU A 111 11.11 1.26 15.64
C LEU A 111 11.49 0.00 14.85
N MET A 112 10.58 -0.97 14.75
CA MET A 112 10.81 -2.21 13.97
C MET A 112 11.19 -1.90 12.52
N THR A 113 10.44 -1.00 11.86
CA THR A 113 10.70 -0.60 10.47
C THR A 113 12.07 0.10 10.34
N SER A 114 12.48 0.90 11.33
CA SER A 114 13.80 1.57 11.32
C SER A 114 14.98 0.60 11.36
N TYR A 115 14.79 -0.60 11.94
CA TYR A 115 15.76 -1.69 11.93
C TYR A 115 15.57 -2.67 10.75
N GLY A 116 14.68 -2.35 9.80
CA GLY A 116 14.43 -3.16 8.62
C GLY A 116 13.49 -4.34 8.83
N VAL A 117 12.81 -4.44 9.99
CA VAL A 117 11.77 -5.44 10.23
C VAL A 117 10.47 -4.98 9.57
N THR A 118 10.03 -5.69 8.54
CA THR A 118 8.83 -5.37 7.76
C THR A 118 7.66 -6.32 8.02
N GLY A 119 7.90 -7.39 8.78
CA GLY A 119 6.87 -8.33 9.22
C GLY A 119 7.23 -8.93 10.56
N TYR A 120 6.22 -9.39 11.30
CA TYR A 120 6.45 -10.13 12.54
C TYR A 120 5.35 -11.14 12.83
N SER A 121 5.67 -12.12 13.65
CA SER A 121 4.71 -13.03 14.29
C SER A 121 4.56 -12.68 15.77
N SER A 122 3.33 -12.55 16.24
CA SER A 122 3.03 -12.36 17.67
C SER A 122 2.62 -13.71 18.27
N LEU A 123 3.52 -14.30 19.06
CA LEU A 123 3.25 -15.53 19.81
C LEU A 123 3.19 -15.20 21.30
N GLY A 124 2.06 -14.62 21.70
CA GLY A 124 1.72 -14.41 23.11
C GLY A 124 0.23 -14.19 23.21
N ARG A 125 -0.44 -14.94 24.10
CA ARG A 125 -1.80 -14.62 24.53
C ARG A 125 -1.84 -13.14 24.87
N VAL A 126 -2.57 -12.38 24.08
CA VAL A 126 -3.11 -11.11 24.52
C VAL A 126 -4.28 -11.50 25.43
N PRO A 127 -4.25 -11.30 26.77
CA PRO A 127 -5.46 -11.49 27.57
C PRO A 127 -6.36 -10.29 27.32
N ILE A 128 -7.03 -10.23 26.16
CA ILE A 128 -7.96 -9.14 25.84
C ILE A 128 -9.42 -9.48 26.19
N PHE A 129 -9.75 -10.74 26.52
CA PHE A 129 -11.08 -11.09 27.04
C PHE A 129 -11.02 -12.34 27.93
N ASP A 130 -10.85 -12.15 29.23
CA ASP A 130 -11.42 -13.07 30.23
C ASP A 130 -12.17 -12.24 31.27
N GLY A 131 -13.48 -12.14 31.09
CA GLY A 131 -14.32 -11.27 31.90
C GLY A 131 -15.79 -11.20 31.49
N HIS A 132 -16.37 -12.26 30.92
CA HIS A 132 -17.83 -12.36 30.83
C HIS A 132 -18.33 -13.77 31.16
N HIS A 133 -18.82 -13.88 32.40
CA HIS A 133 -19.92 -14.73 32.86
C HIS A 133 -20.32 -15.92 31.95
N ARG A 134 -19.67 -17.07 32.12
CA ARG A 134 -20.38 -18.34 31.91
C ARG A 134 -21.13 -18.70 33.20
N ARG A 135 -22.39 -18.24 33.29
CA ARG A 135 -23.38 -18.91 34.14
C ARG A 135 -23.45 -20.36 33.66
N ARG A 136 -22.97 -21.28 34.50
CA ARG A 136 -23.19 -22.72 34.32
C ARG A 136 -24.68 -22.96 34.40
N ARG A 137 -25.34 -23.14 33.24
CA ARG A 137 -26.60 -23.89 33.20
C ARG A 137 -26.21 -25.36 33.26
N SER A 138 -26.38 -25.95 34.44
CA SER A 138 -26.46 -27.39 34.62
C SER A 138 -27.60 -27.94 33.75
N MET A 139 -27.29 -28.87 32.85
CA MET A 139 -28.28 -29.75 32.24
C MET A 139 -28.01 -31.18 32.72
N PRO A 140 -29.05 -31.96 33.04
CA PRO A 140 -28.91 -33.22 33.74
C PRO A 140 -28.41 -34.33 32.82
N LEU A 141 -27.56 -35.18 33.39
CA LEU A 141 -27.07 -36.42 32.80
C LEU A 141 -28.23 -37.42 32.65
N TRP A 142 -28.40 -37.97 31.44
CA TRP A 142 -29.10 -39.24 31.24
C TRP A 142 -28.05 -40.27 30.84
N LEU A 143 -27.82 -41.25 31.73
CA LEU A 143 -27.05 -42.46 31.45
C LEU A 143 -27.90 -43.43 30.62
N GLY A 144 -27.25 -44.05 29.64
CA GLY A 144 -27.51 -45.42 29.20
C GLY A 144 -26.29 -46.26 29.53
#